data_AF-A0A528CIC8-F1
#
_entry.id   AF-A0A528CIC8-F1
#
_cell.length_a   1.000
_cell.length_b   1.000
_cell.length_c   1.000
_cell.angle_alpha   90.00
_cell.angle_beta   90.00
_cell.angle_gamma   90.00
#
_symmetry.space_group_name_H-M   'P 1'
#
loop_
_entity.id
_entity.type
_entity.pdbx_description
1 polymer ?
#
loop_
_entity_poly.entity_id
_entity_poly.type
_entity_poly.pdbx_seq_one_letter_code
_entity_poly.pdbx_strand_id
1 'polypeptide(L)'
;SYDTVEHHRTSTSRQSAIAAHVPGSIMAKSVVVHHDGGYALAVVPSTHRIELGTLQDVMDQRIGLASEDEVVSLFEDCDTGA
;
A
#
# COMPACT_ATOMS: atom_id res chain seq x y z
N SER A 1 2.47 -10.80 20.25
CA SER A 1 1.83 -11.91 19.53
C SER A 1 1.00 -11.32 18.40
N TYR A 2 0.73 -12.09 17.35
CA TYR A 2 -0.18 -11.71 16.27
C TYR A 2 -1.08 -12.92 15.97
N ASP A 3 -2.24 -12.65 15.38
CA ASP A 3 -3.20 -13.66 14.92
C ASP A 3 -3.44 -13.50 13.42
N THR A 4 -3.74 -14.60 12.73
CA THR A 4 -4.00 -14.62 11.29
C THR A 4 -5.46 -14.94 11.00
N VAL A 5 -5.99 -14.34 9.93
CA VAL A 5 -7.35 -14.61 9.42
C VAL A 5 -7.22 -15.11 7.99
N GLU A 6 -7.65 -16.35 7.75
CA GLU A 6 -7.61 -16.92 6.40
C GLU A 6 -8.73 -16.35 5.52
N HIS A 7 -8.40 -16.11 4.25
CA HIS A 7 -9.36 -15.73 3.22
C HIS A 7 -8.88 -16.16 1.84
N HIS A 8 -9.79 -16.19 0.86
CA HIS A 8 -9.42 -16.45 -0.53
C HIS A 8 -8.51 -15.34 -1.06
N ARG A 9 -7.54 -15.68 -1.92
CA ARG A 9 -6.68 -14.70 -2.58
C ARG A 9 -7.52 -13.72 -3.40
N THR A 10 -7.23 -12.42 -3.27
CA THR A 10 -7.88 -11.35 -4.04
C THR A 10 -6.83 -10.38 -4.58
N SER A 11 -7.23 -9.47 -5.47
CA SER A 11 -6.31 -8.55 -6.14
C SER A 11 -6.28 -7.15 -5.52
N THR A 12 -7.07 -6.89 -4.46
CA THR A 12 -7.07 -5.58 -3.78
C THR A 12 -7.28 -5.75 -2.28
N SER A 13 -6.66 -4.89 -1.47
CA SER A 13 -6.84 -4.91 -0.01
C SER A 13 -8.30 -4.75 0.41
N ARG A 14 -9.11 -4.01 -0.37
CA ARG A 14 -10.56 -3.87 -0.14
C ARG A 14 -11.30 -5.20 -0.31
N GLN A 15 -10.96 -5.98 -1.34
CA GLN A 15 -11.55 -7.30 -1.56
C GLN A 15 -11.07 -8.29 -0.49
N SER A 16 -9.79 -8.23 -0.09
CA SER A 16 -9.26 -9.04 1.01
C SER A 16 -9.98 -8.76 2.32
N ALA A 17 -10.24 -7.48 2.65
CA ALA A 17 -11.02 -7.11 3.83
C ALA A 17 -12.41 -7.77 3.83
N ILE A 18 -13.11 -7.71 2.69
CA ILE A 18 -14.43 -8.34 2.52
C ILE A 18 -14.33 -9.87 2.67
N ALA A 19 -13.37 -10.50 1.99
CA ALA A 19 -13.18 -11.95 2.02
C ALA A 19 -12.83 -12.46 3.43
N ALA A 20 -12.07 -11.68 4.20
CA ALA A 20 -11.69 -11.96 5.58
C ALA A 20 -12.76 -11.54 6.61
N HIS A 21 -13.87 -10.93 6.17
CA HIS A 21 -14.90 -10.35 7.05
C HIS A 21 -14.35 -9.29 8.03
N VAL A 22 -13.33 -8.55 7.60
CA VAL A 22 -12.71 -7.45 8.35
C VAL A 22 -13.25 -6.12 7.81
N PRO A 23 -13.66 -5.17 8.67
CA PRO A 23 -14.04 -3.84 8.20
C PRO A 23 -12.88 -3.18 7.43
N GLY A 24 -13.12 -2.76 6.18
CA GLY A 24 -12.07 -2.17 5.35
C GLY A 24 -11.44 -0.88 5.91
N SER A 25 -12.09 -0.23 6.87
CA SER A 25 -11.55 0.93 7.59
C SER A 25 -10.45 0.59 8.59
N ILE A 26 -10.39 -0.67 9.05
CA ILE A 26 -9.36 -1.15 9.98
C ILE A 26 -8.31 -2.03 9.29
N MET A 27 -8.52 -2.38 8.02
CA MET A 27 -7.49 -3.02 7.20
C MET A 27 -6.61 -1.95 6.55
N ALA A 28 -5.32 -1.96 6.80
CA ALA A 28 -4.36 -1.07 6.14
C ALA A 28 -3.89 -1.66 4.80
N LYS A 29 -3.44 -0.78 3.90
CA LYS A 29 -2.63 -1.12 2.74
C LYS A 29 -1.43 -0.19 2.68
N SER A 30 -0.37 -0.66 2.04
CA SER A 30 0.83 0.13 1.81
C SER A 30 0.94 0.49 0.33
N VAL A 31 1.43 1.69 0.05
CA VAL A 31 1.72 2.16 -1.30
C VAL A 31 3.16 2.66 -1.32
N VAL A 32 3.94 2.17 -2.27
CA VAL A 32 5.32 2.61 -2.46
C VAL A 32 5.30 3.94 -3.20
N VAL A 33 5.95 4.93 -2.62
CA VAL A 33 6.19 6.23 -3.22
C VAL A 33 7.69 6.45 -3.38
N HIS A 34 8.08 7.20 -4.40
CA HIS A 34 9.46 7.58 -4.63
C HIS A 34 9.60 9.11 -4.55
N HIS A 35 10.75 9.55 -4.06
CA HIS A 35 11.15 10.95 -3.94
C HIS A 35 12.67 11.08 -4.16
N ASP A 36 13.19 12.30 -4.19
CA ASP A 36 14.60 12.57 -4.48
C ASP A 36 15.59 11.87 -3.52
N GLY A 37 15.13 11.46 -2.32
CA GLY A 37 15.93 10.76 -1.31
C GLY A 37 15.79 9.23 -1.30
N GLY A 38 14.98 8.65 -2.19
CA GLY A 38 14.73 7.21 -2.26
C GLY A 38 13.25 6.85 -2.24
N TYR A 39 12.91 5.75 -1.57
CA TYR A 39 11.55 5.21 -1.52
C TYR A 39 10.99 5.25 -0.10
N ALA A 40 9.68 5.43 0.00
CA ALA A 40 8.93 5.34 1.24
C ALA A 40 7.66 4.51 1.08
N LEU A 41 7.18 3.92 2.17
CA LEU A 41 5.89 3.24 2.24
C LEU A 41 4.87 4.15 2.92
N ALA A 42 3.85 4.55 2.17
CA ALA A 42 2.70 5.25 2.71
C ALA A 42 1.62 4.24 3.09
N VAL A 43 1.32 4.17 4.39
CA VAL A 43 0.33 3.26 4.96
C VAL A 43 -0.99 3.98 5.14
N VAL A 44 -2.05 3.48 4.52
CA VAL A 44 -3.39 4.08 4.56
C VAL A 44 -4.45 3.00 4.76
N PRO A 45 -5.66 3.33 5.25
CA PRO A 45 -6.75 2.35 5.26
C PRO A 45 -7.06 1.85 3.83
N SER A 46 -7.52 0.61 3.72
CA SER A 46 -7.83 -0.06 2.45
C SER A 46 -8.92 0.65 1.66
N THR A 47 -9.74 1.43 2.35
CA THR A 47 -10.81 2.24 1.77
C THR A 47 -10.33 3.56 1.14
N HIS A 48 -9.10 4.00 1.44
CA HIS A 48 -8.58 5.32 1.04
C HIS A 48 -7.64 5.22 -0.18
N ARG A 49 -7.37 6.38 -0.79
CA ARG A 49 -6.35 6.56 -1.83
C ARG A 49 -5.39 7.63 -1.35
N ILE A 50 -4.15 7.56 -1.80
CA ILE A 50 -3.16 8.60 -1.52
C ILE A 50 -3.40 9.74 -2.49
N GLU A 51 -3.56 10.94 -1.94
CA GLU A 51 -3.50 12.19 -2.69
C GLU A 51 -2.05 12.67 -2.71
N LEU A 52 -1.38 12.48 -3.84
CA LEU A 52 0.04 12.81 -3.99
C LEU A 52 0.31 14.30 -3.78
N GLY A 53 -0.61 15.18 -4.18
CA GLY A 53 -0.46 16.62 -3.92
C GLY A 53 -0.35 16.92 -2.43
N THR A 54 -1.28 16.39 -1.63
CA THR A 54 -1.26 16.54 -0.17
C THR A 54 -0.02 15.92 0.45
N LEU A 55 0.42 14.76 -0.03
CA LEU A 55 1.62 14.11 0.49
C LEU A 55 2.89 14.92 0.18
N GLN A 56 2.99 15.49 -1.02
CA GLN A 56 4.08 16.39 -1.41
C GLN A 56 4.12 17.64 -0.52
N ASP A 57 2.96 18.27 -0.29
CA ASP A 57 2.87 19.47 0.56
C ASP A 57 3.31 19.18 2.01
N VAL A 58 2.97 18.01 2.54
CA VAL A 58 3.33 17.60 3.91
C VAL A 58 4.82 17.25 4.02
N MET A 59 5.38 16.62 2.99
CA MET A 59 6.77 16.17 3.00
C MET A 59 7.75 17.24 2.49
N ASP A 60 7.26 18.34 1.92
CA ASP A 60 8.04 19.38 1.25
C ASP A 60 9.03 18.81 0.21
N GLN A 61 8.56 17.81 -0.54
CA GLN A 61 9.34 17.08 -1.53
C GLN A 61 8.47 16.74 -2.74
N ARG A 62 9.10 16.57 -3.91
CA ARG A 62 8.42 15.96 -5.06
C ARG A 62 8.27 14.47 -4.82
N ILE A 63 7.04 13.99 -4.98
CA ILE A 63 6.67 12.60 -4.69
C ILE A 63 5.86 12.05 -5.84
N GLY A 64 6.26 10.87 -6.31
CA GLY A 64 5.51 10.06 -7.29
C GLY A 64 5.18 8.69 -6.73
N LEU A 65 4.25 8.01 -7.40
CA LEU A 65 4.01 6.58 -7.16
C LEU A 65 5.14 5.79 -7.82
N ALA A 66 5.69 4.82 -7.09
CA ALA A 66 6.61 3.88 -7.73
C ALA A 66 5.84 3.04 -8.75
N SER A 67 6.46 2.80 -9.90
CA SER A 67 5.97 1.86 -10.90
C SER A 67 6.03 0.43 -10.39
N GLU A 68 5.29 -0.49 -11.02
CA GLU A 68 5.33 -1.90 -10.64
C GLU A 68 6.73 -2.51 -10.75
N ASP A 69 7.50 -2.12 -11.78
CA ASP A 69 8.88 -2.59 -11.96
C ASP A 69 9.80 -2.14 -10.82
N GLU A 70 9.65 -0.91 -10.35
CA GLU A 70 10.39 -0.40 -9.18
C GLU A 70 10.00 -1.16 -7.91
N VAL A 71 8.70 -1.43 -7.71
CA VAL A 71 8.21 -2.17 -6.55
C VAL A 71 8.74 -3.61 -6.54
N VAL A 72 8.69 -4.31 -7.67
CA VAL A 72 9.20 -5.69 -7.78
C VAL A 72 10.72 -5.73 -7.56
N SER A 73 11.44 -4.71 -8.02
CA SER A 73 12.89 -4.61 -7.79
C SER A 73 13.25 -4.33 -6.32
N LEU A 74 12.37 -3.63 -5.58
CA LEU A 74 12.56 -3.35 -4.16
C LEU A 74 12.15 -4.51 -3.24
N PHE A 75 11.16 -5.30 -3.67
CA PHE A 75 10.57 -6.40 -2.92
C PHE A 75 10.56 -7.68 -3.77
N GLU A 76 11.75 -8.21 -4.03
CA GLU A 76 11.97 -9.35 -4.93
C GLU A 76 11.28 -10.66 -4.47
N ASP A 77 10.88 -10.72 -3.20
CA ASP A 77 10.19 -11.85 -2.56
C ASP A 77 8.65 -11.70 -2.55
N CYS A 78 8.12 -10.60 -3.10
CA CYS A 78 6.70 -10.26 -3.07
C CYS A 78 6.04 -10.34 -4.45
N ASP A 79 4.82 -10.88 -4.49
CA ASP A 79 3.96 -10.79 -5.68
C ASP A 79 3.48 -9.33 -5.89
N THR A 80 3.28 -8.92 -7.15
CA THR A 80 2.71 -7.58 -7.44
C THR A 80 1.36 -7.40 -6.75
N GLY A 81 1.26 -6.36 -5.92
CA GLY A 81 0.05 -6.03 -5.16
C GLY A 81 -0.22 -6.91 -3.93
N ALA A 82 0.78 -7.66 -3.47
CA ALA A 82 0.75 -8.40 -2.21
C ALA A 82 0.64 -7.49 -0.98
#